data_AF-A0A3A8JYH1-F1
#
_entry.id   AF-A0A3A8JYH1-F1
#
_cell.length_a   1.000
_cell.length_b   1.000
_cell.length_c   1.000
_cell.angle_alpha   90.00
_cell.angle_beta   90.00
_cell.angle_gamma   90.00
#
_symmetry.space_group_name_H-M   'P 1'
#
loop_
_entity.id
_entity.type
_entity.pdbx_description
1 polymer ?
#
loop_
_entity_poly.entity_id
_entity_poly.type
_entity_poly.pdbx_seq_one_letter_code
_entity_poly.pdbx_strand_id
1 'polypeptide(L)' 'MSSKISDRTVMAALNTSQRLNATEEKMLQGLSGDDRTRAEAQLMLQKQQETVNFVSNLLKDSTTMSVIGNLK' A
#
# COMPACT_ATOMS: atom_id res chain seq x y z
N MET A 1 16.70 5.12 -17.60
CA MET A 1 17.04 5.11 -16.17
C MET A 1 16.12 4.11 -15.49
N SER A 2 16.61 2.91 -15.16
CA SER A 2 15.85 1.93 -14.37
C SER A 2 15.78 2.47 -12.94
N SER A 3 14.62 3.03 -12.58
CA SER A 3 14.33 3.41 -11.21
C SER A 3 14.20 2.12 -10.40
N LYS A 4 15.31 1.62 -9.87
CA LYS A 4 15.29 0.57 -8.87
C LYS A 4 14.62 1.17 -7.64
N ILE A 5 13.32 0.93 -7.49
CA ILE A 5 12.57 1.31 -6.29
C ILE A 5 13.31 0.65 -5.13
N SER A 6 13.91 1.46 -4.26
CA SER A 6 14.72 0.97 -3.15
C SER A 6 13.83 0.18 -2.20
N ASP A 7 14.26 -1.01 -1.77
CA ASP A 7 13.55 -1.82 -0.76
C ASP A 7 13.20 -0.99 0.48
N ARG A 8 14.02 0.01 0.83
CA ARG A 8 13.76 0.94 1.92
C ARG A 8 12.52 1.81 1.69
N THR A 9 12.27 2.26 0.46
CA THR A 9 11.08 3.05 0.09
C THR A 9 9.82 2.18 0.12
N VAL A 10 9.92 0.93 -0.34
CA VAL A 10 8.82 -0.04 -0.26
C VAL A 10 8.50 -0.36 1.20
N MET A 11 9.52 -0.64 2.02
CA MET A 11 9.35 -0.93 3.44
C MET A 11 8.82 0.27 4.23
N ALA A 12 9.21 1.49 3.87
CA ALA A 12 8.65 2.70 4.46
C ALA A 12 7.15 2.85 4.11
N ALA A 13 6.77 2.68 2.84
CA ALA A 13 5.37 2.70 2.41
C ALA A 13 4.53 1.59 3.06
N LEU A 14 5.10 0.39 3.24
CA LEU A 14 4.49 -0.73 3.96
C LEU A 14 4.28 -0.45 5.44
N ASN A 15 5.26 0.19 6.10
CA ASN A 15 5.10 0.60 7.49
C ASN A 15 4.07 1.72 7.66
N THR A 16 3.99 2.66 6.72
CA THR A 16 3.01 3.75 6.76
C THR A 16 1.58 3.28 6.43
N SER A 17 1.41 2.17 5.71
CA SER A 17 0.10 1.58 5.41
C SER A 17 -0.50 0.78 6.57
N GLN A 18 0.28 0.44 7.61
CA GLN A 18 -0.19 -0.25 8.81
C GLN A 18 -0.94 0.65 9.81
N ARG A 19 -0.95 1.97 9.59
CA ARG A 19 -1.61 2.93 10.47
C ARG A 19 -2.36 3.96 9.65
N LEU A 20 -3.31 4.63 10.28
CA LEU A 20 -3.93 5.81 9.70
C LEU A 20 -2.90 6.94 9.61
N ASN A 21 -2.89 7.65 8.49
CA ASN A 21 -2.13 8.89 8.35
C ASN A 21 -2.95 10.08 8.87
N ALA A 22 -2.29 11.23 9.06
CA ALA A 22 -2.94 12.42 9.61
C ALA A 22 -4.16 12.90 8.78
N THR A 23 -4.20 12.62 7.48
CA THR A 23 -5.33 12.96 6.60
C THR A 23 -6.52 12.04 6.85
N GLU A 24 -6.29 10.73 6.98
CA GLU A 24 -7.32 9.73 7.29
C GLU A 24 -7.85 9.91 8.71
N GLU A 25 -6.99 10.21 9.68
CA GLU A 25 -7.41 10.58 11.03
C GLU A 25 -8.32 11.82 11.02
N LYS A 26 -8.02 12.78 10.14
CA LYS A 26 -8.86 13.96 9.93
C LYS A 26 -10.18 13.63 9.22
N MET A 27 -10.23 12.63 8.35
CA MET A 27 -11.49 12.15 7.76
C MET A 27 -12.39 11.48 8.79
N LEU A 28 -11.81 10.92 9.85
CA LEU A 28 -12.53 10.36 10.98
C LEU A 28 -12.90 11.41 12.05
N GLN A 29 -12.39 12.65 11.95
CA GLN A 29 -12.78 13.72 12.86
C GLN A 29 -14.27 14.04 12.68
N GLY A 30 -15.04 13.83 13.74
CA GLY A 30 -16.49 14.02 13.75
C GLY A 30 -17.27 12.71 13.87
N LEU A 31 -16.63 11.56 13.62
CA LEU A 31 -17.21 10.25 13.93
C LEU A 31 -16.84 9.85 15.36
N SER A 32 -17.76 9.20 16.05
CA SER A 32 -17.55 8.68 17.41
C SER A 32 -18.18 7.29 17.57
N GLY A 33 -17.78 6.56 18.62
CA GLY A 33 -18.28 5.22 18.91
C GLY A 33 -18.11 4.24 17.74
N ASP A 34 -19.12 3.41 17.52
CA ASP A 34 -19.11 2.33 16.53
C ASP A 34 -18.97 2.82 15.09
N ASP A 35 -19.49 4.01 14.78
CA ASP A 35 -19.39 4.58 13.43
C ASP A 35 -17.94 4.96 13.09
N ARG A 36 -17.21 5.49 14.07
CA ARG A 36 -15.76 5.74 13.91
C ARG A 36 -15.02 4.43 13.70
N THR A 37 -15.28 3.42 14.53
CA THR A 37 -14.61 2.12 14.42
C THR A 37 -14.88 1.47 13.06
N ARG A 38 -16.11 1.57 12.55
CA ARG A 38 -16.47 1.04 11.23
C ARG A 38 -15.78 1.79 10.11
N ALA A 39 -15.77 3.12 10.14
CA ALA A 39 -15.09 3.93 9.13
C ALA A 39 -13.58 3.72 9.13
N GLU A 40 -12.97 3.61 10.32
CA GLU A 40 -11.56 3.25 10.49
C GLU A 40 -11.25 1.87 9.89
N ALA A 41 -12.07 0.86 10.20
CA ALA A 41 -11.90 -0.47 9.63
C ALA A 41 -12.01 -0.48 8.10
N GLN A 42 -12.97 0.27 7.54
CA GLN A 42 -13.13 0.41 6.08
C GLN A 42 -11.93 1.08 5.43
N LEU A 43 -11.42 2.17 6.01
CA LEU A 43 -10.21 2.84 5.52
C LEU A 43 -9.00 1.90 5.58
N MET A 44 -8.82 1.18 6.69
CA MET A 44 -7.71 0.23 6.83
C MET A 44 -7.78 -0.93 5.82
N LEU A 45 -8.98 -1.47 5.56
CA LEU A 45 -9.18 -2.49 4.53
C LEU A 45 -8.86 -1.96 3.13
N GLN A 46 -9.31 -0.74 2.81
CA GLN A 46 -9.00 -0.11 1.53
C GLN A 46 -7.49 0.07 1.35
N LYS A 47 -6.79 0.55 2.37
CA LYS A 47 -5.32 0.70 2.34
C LYS A 47 -4.60 -0.63 2.16
N GLN A 48 -5.05 -1.69 2.81
CA GLN A 48 -4.47 -3.02 2.63
C GLN A 48 -4.63 -3.49 1.18
N GLN A 49 -5.81 -3.30 0.59
CA GLN A 49 -6.03 -3.67 -0.81
C GLN A 49 -5.16 -2.86 -1.78
N GLU A 50 -5.03 -1.55 -1.56
CA GLU A 50 -4.17 -0.67 -2.36
C GLU A 50 -2.69 -1.06 -2.23
N THR A 51 -2.27 -1.43 -1.02
CA THR A 51 -0.90 -1.87 -0.73
C THR A 51 -0.59 -3.19 -1.44
N VAL A 52 -1.50 -4.17 -1.38
CA VAL A 52 -1.36 -5.44 -2.11
C VAL A 52 -1.30 -5.18 -3.61
N ASN A 53 -2.15 -4.30 -4.14
CA ASN A 53 -2.13 -3.95 -5.56
C ASN A 53 -0.82 -3.26 -5.96
N PHE A 54 -0.32 -2.34 -5.14
CA PHE A 54 0.95 -1.66 -5.37
C PHE A 54 2.13 -2.64 -5.38
N VAL A 55 2.22 -3.51 -4.37
CA VAL A 55 3.27 -4.55 -4.30
C VAL A 55 3.14 -5.53 -5.47
N SER A 56 1.92 -5.94 -5.82
CA SER A 56 1.67 -6.83 -6.96
C SER A 56 2.17 -6.22 -8.27
N ASN A 57 1.89 -4.93 -8.52
CA ASN A 57 2.35 -4.23 -9.72
C ASN A 57 3.88 -4.06 -9.73
N LEU A 58 4.47 -3.74 -8.57
CA LEU A 58 5.93 -3.64 -8.43
C LEU A 58 6.64 -4.96 -8.78
N LEU A 59 6.11 -6.08 -8.29
CA LEU A 59 6.67 -7.42 -8.54
C LEU A 59 6.48 -7.88 -9.99
N LYS A 60 5.33 -7.58 -10.60
CA LYS A 60 5.09 -7.86 -12.03
C LYS A 60 6.11 -7.17 -12.93
N ASP A 61 6.45 -5.92 -12.62
CA ASP A 61 7.40 -5.15 -13.41
C ASP A 61 8.87 -5.57 -13.19
N SER A 62 9.23 -6.05 -11.99
CA SER A 62 10.63 -6.33 -11.65
C SER A 62 11.13 -7.74 -11.99
N THR A 63 10.25 -8.75 -12.10
CA THR A 63 10.72 -10.15 -12.21
C THR A 63 10.11 -10.90 -13.39
N THR A 64 8.91 -10.53 -13.85
CA THR A 64 8.19 -11.34 -14.84
C THR A 64 8.69 -11.14 -16.28
N MET A 65 9.22 -9.95 -16.65
CA MET A 65 9.75 -9.74 -18.02
C MET A 65 11.20 -10.22 -18.20
N SER A 66 12.02 -10.17 -17.15
CA SER A 66 13.45 -10.53 -17.25
C SER A 66 13.68 -12.04 -17.31
N VAL A 67 12.77 -12.87 -16.79
CA VAL A 67 12.86 -14.33 -16.90
C VAL A 67 12.32 -14.82 -18.24
N ILE A 68 11.28 -14.19 -18.80
CA ILE A 68 10.76 -14.54 -20.13
C ILE A 68 11.72 -14.11 -21.25
N GLY A 69 12.45 -13.00 -21.07
CA GLY A 69 13.48 -12.54 -22.01
C GLY A 69 14.81 -13.31 -21.97
N ASN A 70 15.10 -14.03 -20.88
CA ASN A 70 16.31 -14.84 -20.70
C ASN A 70 16.06 -16.37 -20.80
N LEU A 71 14.86 -16.78 -21.22
CA LEU A 71 14.55 -18.18 -21.57
C LEU A 71 14.85 -18.49 -23.06
N LYS A 72 15.88 -17.83 -23.62
CA LYS A 72 16.45 -18.16 -24.93
C LYS A 72 17.97 -18.16 -24.86
#